data_AF-A0A817GLK8-F1
#
_entry.id   AF-A0A817GLK8-F1
#
_cell.length_a   1.000
_cell.length_b   1.000
_cell.length_c   1.000
_cell.angle_alpha   90.00
_cell.angle_beta   90.00
_cell.angle_gamma   90.00
#
_symmetry.space_group_name_H-M   'P 1'
#
loop_
_entity.id
_entity.type
_entity.pdbx_description
1 polymer ?
#
loop_
_entity_poly.entity_id
_entity_poly.type
_entity_poly.pdbx_seq_one_letter_code
_entity_poly.pdbx_strand_id
1 'polypeptide(L)'
;MSSSLFDQHCQLIADFIKYHREQNTSPIFHTLKNRFYAAFIIKKSLNDVGKVVAFGVGSRCTSQDNIEEDGCALLDCHALALARRALLQYVIQNLCSYNLFEMSSRIENHRFVLFAIKEK
;
A
#
# COMPACT_ATOMS: atom_id res chain seq x y z
N MET A 1 -8.13 -25.31 -12.28
CA MET A 1 -8.83 -24.81 -11.06
C MET A 1 -8.72 -23.30 -11.05
N SER A 2 -9.82 -22.56 -10.94
CA SER A 2 -9.74 -21.09 -10.82
C SER A 2 -9.01 -20.76 -9.52
N SER A 3 -7.96 -19.93 -9.59
CA SER A 3 -7.24 -19.47 -8.40
C SER A 3 -8.18 -18.65 -7.52
N SER A 4 -8.05 -18.77 -6.19
CA SER A 4 -8.90 -18.00 -5.29
C SER A 4 -8.61 -16.50 -5.46
N LEU A 5 -9.59 -15.64 -5.16
CA LEU A 5 -9.38 -14.18 -5.20
C LEU A 5 -8.20 -13.74 -4.30
N PHE A 6 -7.99 -14.47 -3.20
CA PHE A 6 -6.84 -14.26 -2.32
C PHE A 6 -5.52 -14.52 -3.07
N ASP A 7 -5.41 -15.64 -3.78
CA ASP A 7 -4.22 -16.00 -4.56
C ASP A 7 -3.95 -14.97 -5.67
N GLN A 8 -5.01 -14.46 -6.31
CA GLN A 8 -4.90 -13.42 -7.33
C GLN A 8 -4.32 -12.11 -6.76
N HIS A 9 -4.76 -11.69 -5.58
CA HIS A 9 -4.21 -10.49 -4.94
C HIS A 9 -2.79 -10.71 -4.41
N CYS A 10 -2.46 -11.90 -3.90
CA CYS A 10 -1.10 -12.26 -3.53
C CYS A 10 -0.17 -12.19 -4.75
N GLN A 11 -0.61 -12.74 -5.90
CA GLN A 11 0.15 -12.66 -7.14
C GLN A 11 0.30 -11.21 -7.62
N LEU A 12 -0.77 -10.40 -7.56
CA LEU A 12 -0.71 -8.99 -7.91
C LEU A 12 0.33 -8.23 -7.09
N ILE A 13 0.40 -8.48 -5.77
CA ILE A 13 1.39 -7.86 -4.89
C ILE A 13 2.80 -8.35 -5.20
N ALA A 14 2.97 -9.65 -5.50
CA ALA A 14 4.26 -10.21 -5.91
C ALA A 14 4.77 -9.58 -7.21
N ASP A 15 3.89 -9.45 -8.21
CA ASP A 15 4.20 -8.83 -9.49
C ASP A 15 4.53 -7.33 -9.32
N PHE A 16 3.79 -6.63 -8.46
CA PHE A 16 4.08 -5.24 -8.09
C PHE A 16 5.49 -5.10 -7.50
N ILE A 17 5.85 -5.95 -6.53
CA ILE A 17 7.19 -5.94 -5.91
C ILE A 17 8.27 -6.25 -6.97
N LYS A 18 8.05 -7.26 -7.81
CA LYS A 18 8.99 -7.66 -8.86
C LYS A 18 9.23 -6.52 -9.85
N TYR A 19 8.16 -5.90 -10.35
CA TYR A 19 8.23 -4.75 -11.24
C TYR A 19 9.07 -3.62 -10.62
N HIS A 20 8.78 -3.23 -9.37
CA HIS A 20 9.48 -2.13 -8.72
C HIS A 20 10.96 -2.42 -8.42
N ARG A 21 11.33 -3.70 -8.20
CA ARG A 21 12.73 -4.14 -8.11
C ARG A 21 13.45 -4.03 -9.44
N GLU A 22 12.84 -4.52 -10.52
CA GLU A 22 13.42 -4.51 -11.87
C GLU A 22 13.62 -3.09 -12.40
N GLN A 23 12.65 -2.20 -12.15
CA GLN A 23 12.72 -0.80 -12.55
C GLN A 23 13.58 0.07 -11.62
N ASN A 24 14.14 -0.51 -10.55
CA ASN A 24 14.95 0.18 -9.54
C ASN A 24 14.31 1.48 -9.00
N THR A 25 12.98 1.50 -8.91
CA THR A 25 12.19 2.69 -8.58
C THR A 25 12.43 3.22 -7.16
N SER A 26 12.80 2.33 -6.23
CA SER A 26 13.16 2.71 -4.87
C SER A 26 14.07 1.65 -4.22
N PRO A 27 15.07 2.08 -3.42
CA PRO A 27 15.92 1.17 -2.66
C PRO A 27 15.14 0.24 -1.72
N ILE A 28 13.95 0.65 -1.28
CA ILE A 28 13.14 -0.13 -0.32
C ILE A 28 12.85 -1.53 -0.87
N PHE A 29 12.61 -1.66 -2.18
CA PHE A 29 12.23 -2.92 -2.82
C PHE A 29 13.39 -3.93 -2.89
N HIS A 30 14.63 -3.47 -2.86
CA HIS A 30 15.82 -4.32 -2.79
C HIS A 30 16.11 -4.81 -1.37
N THR A 31 15.71 -4.04 -0.36
CA THR A 31 15.91 -4.37 1.07
C THR A 31 14.83 -5.27 1.67
N LEU A 32 13.91 -5.75 0.84
CA LEU A 32 12.70 -6.48 1.25
C LEU A 32 12.91 -7.89 1.80
N LYS A 33 14.13 -8.46 1.75
CA LYS A 33 14.34 -9.85 2.16
C LYS A 33 13.88 -10.07 3.61
N ASN A 34 12.94 -11.00 3.80
CA ASN A 34 12.39 -11.44 5.09
C ASN A 34 11.59 -10.36 5.85
N ARG A 35 10.83 -9.53 5.13
CA ARG A 35 10.09 -8.41 5.73
C ARG A 35 8.58 -8.63 5.65
N PHE A 36 7.88 -8.10 6.65
CA PHE A 36 6.42 -7.99 6.62
C PHE A 36 6.06 -6.88 5.63
N TYR A 37 5.10 -7.12 4.75
CA TYR A 37 4.57 -6.13 3.83
C TYR A 37 3.04 -6.09 3.86
N ALA A 38 2.49 -4.93 3.54
CA ALA A 38 1.07 -4.71 3.46
C ALA A 38 0.76 -3.85 2.23
N ALA A 39 -0.38 -4.10 1.62
CA ALA A 39 -0.83 -3.37 0.45
C ALA A 39 -2.33 -3.10 0.53
N PHE A 40 -2.72 -1.94 -0.01
CA PHE A 40 -4.11 -1.65 -0.31
C PHE A 40 -4.34 -1.76 -1.81
N ILE A 41 -5.37 -2.52 -2.16
CA ILE A 41 -5.81 -2.73 -3.54
C ILE A 41 -7.16 -2.04 -3.72
N ILE A 42 -7.28 -1.25 -4.77
CA ILE A 42 -8.58 -0.70 -5.22
C ILE A 42 -9.09 -1.54 -6.37
N LYS A 43 -10.37 -1.93 -6.28
CA LYS A 43 -11.11 -2.57 -7.36
C LYS A 43 -12.15 -1.60 -7.92
N LYS A 44 -12.32 -1.59 -9.25
CA LYS A 44 -13.36 -0.83 -9.95
C LYS A 44 -14.67 -1.58 -10.09
N SER A 45 -14.64 -2.90 -9.96
CA SER A 45 -15.82 -3.77 -9.98
C SER A 45 -15.56 -5.07 -9.20
N LEU A 46 -16.57 -5.91 -9.01
CA LEU A 46 -16.41 -7.20 -8.32
C LEU A 46 -15.44 -8.14 -9.03
N ASN A 47 -15.45 -8.13 -10.36
CA ASN A 47 -14.64 -9.02 -11.21
C ASN A 47 -13.24 -8.46 -11.51
N ASP A 48 -12.97 -7.21 -11.15
CA ASP A 48 -11.66 -6.58 -11.32
C ASP A 48 -10.67 -7.11 -10.27
N VAL A 49 -9.50 -7.62 -10.67
CA VAL A 49 -8.44 -8.04 -9.73
C VAL A 49 -7.91 -6.84 -8.94
N GLY A 50 -8.04 -5.63 -9.49
CA GLY A 50 -7.70 -4.38 -8.83
C GLY A 50 -6.26 -3.93 -9.06
N LYS A 51 -5.92 -2.78 -8.46
CA LYS A 51 -4.60 -2.15 -8.56
C LYS A 51 -4.06 -1.84 -7.16
N VAL A 52 -2.77 -2.13 -6.93
CA VAL A 52 -2.07 -1.68 -5.72
C VAL A 52 -1.94 -0.16 -5.76
N VAL A 53 -2.50 0.51 -4.76
CA VAL A 53 -2.48 1.99 -4.64
C VAL A 53 -1.63 2.49 -3.48
N ALA A 54 -1.39 1.62 -2.51
CA ALA A 54 -0.54 1.91 -1.37
C ALA A 54 0.17 0.64 -0.93
N PHE A 55 1.43 0.79 -0.56
CA PHE A 55 2.31 -0.30 -0.18
C PHE A 55 3.16 0.13 1.01
N GLY A 56 3.38 -0.77 1.95
CA GLY A 56 4.16 -0.52 3.16
C GLY A 56 4.94 -1.75 3.56
N VAL A 57 6.14 -1.53 4.10
CA VAL A 57 7.07 -2.59 4.48
C VAL A 57 7.70 -2.21 5.80
N GLY A 58 7.66 -3.11 6.77
CA GLY A 58 8.38 -2.92 8.01
C GLY A 58 7.82 -3.74 9.15
N SER A 59 8.61 -3.84 10.21
CA SER A 59 8.37 -4.76 11.34
C SER A 59 8.89 -4.20 12.66
N ARG A 60 9.15 -2.90 12.72
CA ARG A 60 9.74 -2.21 13.87
C ARG A 60 9.07 -0.86 14.04
N CYS A 61 9.22 -0.30 15.23
CA CYS A 61 8.87 1.08 15.54
C CYS A 61 10.13 1.90 15.77
N THR A 62 9.98 3.22 15.74
CA THR A 62 11.06 4.15 16.09
C THR A 62 11.37 4.08 17.58
N SER A 63 12.66 4.13 17.95
CA SER A 63 13.09 4.18 19.35
C SER A 63 12.66 5.49 20.00
N GLN A 64 12.39 5.47 21.30
CA GLN A 64 12.01 6.66 22.06
C GLN A 64 13.07 7.77 21.97
N ASP A 65 14.36 7.40 21.90
CA ASP A 65 15.47 8.36 21.78
C ASP A 65 15.46 9.15 20.46
N ASN A 66 14.70 8.69 19.47
CA ASN A 66 14.57 9.32 18.14
C ASN A 66 13.21 10.02 17.96
N ILE A 67 12.46 10.23 19.06
CA ILE A 67 11.17 10.92 19.02
C ILE A 67 11.38 12.38 19.43
N GLU A 68 11.09 13.28 18.51
CA GLU A 68 11.04 14.71 18.74
C GLU A 68 9.59 15.21 18.61
N GLU A 69 9.27 16.34 19.24
CA GLU A 69 7.92 16.95 19.19
C GLU A 69 7.68 17.76 17.91
N ASP A 70 8.50 17.57 16.89
CA ASP A 70 8.44 18.30 15.61
C ASP A 70 7.49 17.64 14.57
N GLY A 71 7.05 16.40 14.84
CA GLY A 71 6.20 15.64 13.95
C GLY A 71 6.91 15.06 12.72
N CYS A 72 8.24 15.15 12.62
CA CYS A 72 9.02 14.60 11.51
C CYS A 72 9.31 13.10 11.68
N ALA A 73 9.28 12.60 12.92
CA ALA A 73 9.52 11.19 13.22
C ALA A 73 8.31 10.31 12.91
N LEU A 74 8.55 9.19 12.21
CA LEU A 74 7.55 8.14 12.05
C LEU A 74 7.59 7.20 13.25
N LEU A 75 6.56 7.24 14.10
CA LEU A 75 6.55 6.43 15.33
C LEU A 75 6.35 4.93 15.08
N ASP A 76 5.40 4.59 14.22
CA ASP A 76 5.08 3.21 13.86
C ASP A 76 5.45 2.92 12.40
N CYS A 77 6.44 2.04 12.22
CA CYS A 77 6.97 1.64 10.92
C CYS A 77 6.58 0.20 10.58
N HIS A 78 5.55 -0.38 11.21
CA HIS A 78 5.00 -1.65 10.75
C HIS A 78 4.39 -1.52 9.36
N ALA A 79 4.47 -2.59 8.59
CA ALA A 79 4.01 -2.63 7.20
C ALA A 79 2.61 -2.05 6.99
N LEU A 80 1.65 -2.44 7.85
CA LEU A 80 0.28 -1.96 7.79
C LEU A 80 0.16 -0.45 8.07
N ALA A 81 0.89 0.05 9.09
CA ALA A 81 0.89 1.48 9.42
C ALA A 81 1.44 2.31 8.27
N LEU A 82 2.55 1.85 7.67
CA LEU A 82 3.13 2.47 6.48
C LEU A 82 2.21 2.44 5.26
N ALA A 83 1.60 1.29 4.98
CA ALA A 83 0.66 1.15 3.87
C ALA A 83 -0.55 2.07 4.06
N ARG A 84 -1.03 2.25 5.30
CA ARG A 84 -2.14 3.18 5.61
C ARG A 84 -1.74 4.63 5.38
N ARG A 85 -0.52 5.02 5.76
CA ARG A 85 0.01 6.37 5.49
C ARG A 85 0.15 6.63 4.00
N ALA A 86 0.66 5.67 3.24
CA ALA A 86 0.73 5.75 1.79
C ALA A 86 -0.67 5.84 1.16
N LEU A 87 -1.67 5.16 1.73
CA LEU A 87 -3.06 5.27 1.27
C LEU A 87 -3.63 6.68 1.47
N LEU A 88 -3.35 7.32 2.60
CA LEU A 88 -3.77 8.71 2.83
C LEU A 88 -3.15 9.65 1.79
N GLN A 89 -1.87 9.47 1.47
CA GLN A 89 -1.22 10.25 0.41
C GLN A 89 -1.88 10.00 -0.95
N TYR A 90 -2.15 8.75 -1.30
CA TYR A 90 -2.87 8.41 -2.53
C TYR A 90 -4.24 9.09 -2.58
N VAL A 91 -5.03 9.02 -1.49
CA VAL A 91 -6.33 9.69 -1.42
C VAL A 91 -6.15 11.19 -1.62
N ILE A 92 -5.32 11.86 -0.81
CA ILE A 92 -5.10 13.31 -0.89
C ILE A 92 -4.66 13.75 -2.29
N GLN A 93 -3.73 13.03 -2.93
CA GLN A 93 -3.29 13.33 -4.29
C GLN A 93 -4.44 13.23 -5.30
N ASN A 94 -5.31 12.22 -5.16
CA ASN A 94 -6.50 12.14 -5.99
C ASN A 94 -7.46 13.29 -5.66
N LEU A 95 -7.71 13.62 -4.38
CA LEU A 95 -8.59 14.74 -4.02
C LEU A 95 -8.10 16.07 -4.59
N CYS A 96 -6.81 16.37 -4.49
CA CYS A 96 -6.21 17.61 -4.96
C CYS A 96 -6.15 17.71 -6.50
N SER A 97 -6.23 16.58 -7.20
CA SER A 97 -6.17 16.54 -8.68
C SER A 97 -7.53 16.74 -9.35
N TYR A 98 -8.63 16.76 -8.60
CA TYR A 98 -9.98 16.92 -9.14
C TYR A 98 -10.67 18.18 -8.59
N ASN A 99 -11.58 18.73 -9.39
CA ASN A 99 -12.55 19.68 -8.87
C ASN A 99 -13.51 18.92 -7.94
N LEU A 100 -13.79 19.46 -6.75
CA LEU A 100 -14.52 18.77 -5.66
C LEU A 100 -15.85 18.13 -6.11
N PHE A 101 -16.47 18.65 -7.17
CA PHE A 101 -17.73 18.18 -7.74
C PHE A 101 -17.63 16.87 -8.57
N GLU A 102 -16.50 16.60 -9.23
CA GLU A 102 -16.31 15.35 -10.00
C GLU A 102 -16.03 14.14 -9.09
N MET A 103 -15.64 14.42 -7.85
CA MET A 103 -15.01 13.47 -6.94
C MET A 103 -16.02 12.54 -6.23
N SER A 104 -17.22 13.04 -5.92
CA SER A 104 -18.30 12.28 -5.26
C SER A 104 -18.69 11.04 -6.07
N SER A 105 -18.84 11.20 -7.39
CA SER A 105 -19.24 10.12 -8.30
C SER A 105 -18.23 8.97 -8.41
N ARG A 106 -16.94 9.22 -8.15
CA ARG A 106 -15.86 8.23 -8.30
C ARG A 106 -15.55 7.47 -7.02
N ILE A 107 -15.58 8.14 -5.87
CA ILE A 107 -15.27 7.50 -4.57
C ILE A 107 -16.36 6.50 -4.18
N GLU A 108 -17.63 6.78 -4.50
CA GLU A 108 -18.77 5.90 -4.19
C GLU A 108 -18.69 4.51 -4.83
N ASN A 109 -17.88 4.35 -5.88
CA ASN A 109 -17.77 3.10 -6.63
C ASN A 109 -16.50 2.30 -6.34
N HIS A 110 -15.63 2.74 -5.43
CA HIS A 110 -14.34 2.10 -5.17
C HIS A 110 -14.35 1.32 -3.86
N ARG A 111 -14.04 0.02 -3.94
CA ARG A 111 -13.85 -0.84 -2.77
C ARG A 111 -12.35 -0.98 -2.47
N PHE A 112 -11.95 -0.64 -1.26
CA PHE A 112 -10.61 -0.86 -0.75
C PHE A 112 -10.52 -2.26 -0.12
N VAL A 113 -9.56 -3.06 -0.56
CA VAL A 113 -9.25 -4.34 0.06
C VAL A 113 -7.86 -4.26 0.66
N LEU A 114 -7.75 -4.60 1.94
CA LEU A 114 -6.50 -4.61 2.68
C LEU A 114 -5.91 -6.03 2.69
N PHE A 115 -4.64 -6.16 2.33
CA PHE A 115 -3.85 -7.37 2.52
C PHE A 115 -2.63 -7.08 3.38
N ALA A 116 -2.46 -7.85 4.45
CA ALA A 116 -1.23 -7.93 5.21
C ALA A 116 -0.62 -9.31 4.96
N ILE A 117 0.56 -9.36 4.36
CA ILE A 117 1.21 -10.62 3.98
C ILE A 117 2.54 -10.70 4.73
N LYS A 118 2.73 -11.83 5.42
CA LYS A 118 4.01 -12.20 6.03
C LYS A 118 4.73 -13.11 5.02
N GLU A 119 5.87 -12.67 4.51
CA GLU A 119 6.77 -13.55 3.76
C GLU A 119 7.20 -14.69 4.70
N LYS A 120 7.03 -15.95 4.27
CA LYS A 120 7.44 -17.15 5.04
C LYS A 120 8.90 -17.45 4.81
#